data_AF-A0A813BGF7-F1
#
_entry.id   AF-A0A813BGF7-F1
#
_cell.length_a   1.000
_cell.length_b   1.000
_cell.length_c   1.000
_cell.angle_alpha   90.00
_cell.angle_beta   90.00
_cell.angle_gamma   90.00
#
_symmetry.space_group_name_H-M   'P 1'
#
loop_
_entity.id
_entity.type
_entity.pdbx_description
1 polymer ?
#
loop_
_entity_poly.entity_id
_entity_poly.type
_entity_poly.pdbx_seq_one_letter_code
_entity_poly.pdbx_strand_id
1 'polypeptide(L)'
;MLIYTDGSYCPQLQHASWSAVITAQQENRPCKIGALAGKVPTSDGPASAFRAEVWALLHAVAYVAANGIMRATIASDCQSALDIVFGVARCDPSDKAPDLLACIADGTVERLWMIHAHQCMPAQLPHLGDSGEWGLPSCNLSPATRATSVSFCTQPPECEQWQLALNLITYNCLSARSRAAKALLDQGLHHRQCALAGLQETRDLEEGVQTTEHYWVVSSGCDKSGAGGCQVWISKCLPWARAGEQMMQPARDSICVLFASPQLLIVLFRVGTLKVACVVAHAPTSTAPQPVIDQWWKDLREANLRVPPGHIRICMIDANASFESHPDNPSTIEATPSGANSSCFQAFCQDFCLCPSAQRDVSGNRLFSWTSPGGELKRLIDYVCVP
;
A
#
# COMPACT_ATOMS: atom_id res chain seq x y z
N MET A 1 -17.88 -7.91 18.91
CA MET A 1 -18.44 -6.58 19.26
C MET A 1 -18.81 -5.85 17.97
N LEU A 2 -19.79 -4.95 18.00
CA LEU A 2 -20.22 -4.16 16.85
C LEU A 2 -20.40 -2.71 17.30
N ILE A 3 -19.72 -1.78 16.64
CA ILE A 3 -19.70 -0.36 16.95
C ILE A 3 -20.33 0.37 15.77
N TYR A 4 -21.37 1.13 16.03
CA TYR A 4 -22.00 2.00 15.04
C TYR A 4 -21.52 3.42 15.26
N THR A 5 -21.07 4.09 14.21
CA THR A 5 -20.61 5.48 14.28
C THR A 5 -21.51 6.36 13.43
N ASP A 6 -21.72 7.60 13.89
CA ASP A 6 -22.49 8.61 13.17
C ASP A 6 -21.91 10.00 13.46
N GLY A 7 -21.87 10.83 12.43
CA GLY A 7 -21.32 12.17 12.42
C GLY A 7 -22.31 13.18 11.85
N SER A 8 -22.79 14.09 12.69
CA SER A 8 -23.77 15.09 12.31
C SER A 8 -23.17 16.50 12.30
N TYR A 9 -23.72 17.36 11.44
CA TYR A 9 -23.38 18.79 11.37
C TYR A 9 -24.64 19.63 11.36
N CYS A 10 -24.66 20.66 12.20
CA CYS A 10 -25.73 21.64 12.29
C CYS A 10 -25.29 22.97 11.66
N PRO A 11 -25.79 23.31 10.45
CA PRO A 11 -25.37 24.53 9.74
C PRO A 11 -25.71 25.83 10.50
N GLN A 12 -26.83 25.83 11.25
CA GLN A 12 -27.28 27.00 12.02
C GLN A 12 -26.33 27.32 13.17
N LEU A 13 -25.74 26.29 13.77
CA LEU A 13 -24.85 26.40 14.92
C LEU A 13 -23.37 26.32 14.53
N GLN A 14 -23.06 26.06 13.25
CA GLN A 14 -21.69 25.83 12.76
C GLN A 14 -20.93 24.78 13.60
N HIS A 15 -21.65 23.78 14.10
CA HIS A 15 -21.12 22.77 14.99
C HIS A 15 -21.30 21.38 14.39
N ALA A 16 -20.27 20.55 14.55
CA ALA A 16 -20.31 19.14 14.21
C ALA A 16 -20.19 18.31 15.50
N SER A 17 -20.91 17.20 15.55
CA SER A 17 -20.92 16.26 16.67
C SER A 17 -20.83 14.84 16.18
N TRP A 18 -20.12 14.01 16.94
CA TRP A 18 -19.90 12.62 16.61
C TRP A 18 -20.48 11.72 17.70
N SER A 19 -20.86 10.51 17.33
CA SER A 19 -21.28 9.48 18.28
C SER A 19 -20.83 8.10 17.86
N ALA A 20 -20.64 7.23 18.84
CA ALA A 20 -20.37 5.81 18.65
C ALA A 20 -21.21 4.98 19.62
N VAL A 21 -21.95 3.99 19.15
CA VAL A 21 -22.73 3.06 19.96
C VAL A 21 -22.09 1.69 19.90
N ILE A 22 -21.74 1.15 21.07
CA ILE A 22 -21.04 -0.12 21.19
C ILE A 22 -22.05 -1.18 21.61
N THR A 23 -22.11 -2.26 20.83
CA THR A 23 -22.97 -3.42 21.08
C THR A 23 -22.14 -4.70 21.18
N ALA A 24 -22.55 -5.61 22.04
CA ALA A 24 -21.95 -6.94 22.18
C ALA A 24 -23.05 -7.99 22.35
N GLN A 25 -22.69 -9.26 22.27
CA GLN A 25 -23.61 -10.32 22.65
C GLN A 25 -23.50 -10.60 24.14
N GLN A 26 -24.64 -10.58 24.82
CA GLN A 26 -24.81 -11.09 26.18
C GLN A 26 -25.92 -12.13 26.13
N GLU A 27 -25.64 -13.35 26.58
CA GLU A 27 -26.63 -14.44 26.63
C GLU A 27 -27.37 -14.65 25.30
N ASN A 28 -26.63 -14.67 24.18
CA ASN A 28 -27.15 -14.85 22.83
C ASN A 28 -28.07 -13.72 22.31
N ARG A 29 -28.13 -12.57 22.99
CA ARG A 29 -28.85 -11.37 22.54
C ARG A 29 -27.88 -10.22 22.30
N PRO A 30 -28.02 -9.46 21.19
CA PRO A 30 -27.27 -8.23 21.02
C PRO A 30 -27.75 -7.21 22.07
N CYS A 31 -26.85 -6.76 22.93
CA CYS A 31 -27.11 -5.70 23.90
C CYS A 31 -26.18 -4.51 23.65
N LYS A 32 -26.68 -3.31 23.92
CA LYS A 32 -25.84 -2.12 23.98
C LYS A 32 -25.02 -2.18 25.27
N ILE A 33 -23.71 -2.09 25.15
CA ILE A 33 -22.78 -2.12 26.28
C ILE A 33 -22.10 -0.77 26.53
N GLY A 34 -22.22 0.18 25.60
CA GLY A 34 -21.68 1.51 25.76
C GLY A 34 -22.11 2.49 24.68
N ALA A 35 -21.88 3.77 24.93
CA ALA A 35 -21.91 4.81 23.90
C ALA A 35 -20.92 5.92 24.25
N LEU A 36 -20.35 6.52 23.21
CA LEU A 36 -19.48 7.69 23.26
C LEU A 36 -20.12 8.76 22.37
N ALA A 37 -20.02 10.02 22.75
CA ALA A 37 -20.42 11.12 21.90
C ALA A 37 -19.65 12.38 22.29
N GLY A 38 -19.43 13.26 21.33
CA GLY A 38 -18.69 14.48 21.55
C GLY A 38 -18.92 15.52 20.47
N LYS A 39 -18.35 16.71 20.69
CA LYS A 39 -18.27 17.75 19.67
C LYS A 39 -16.95 17.62 18.92
N VAL A 40 -16.96 17.92 17.63
CA VAL A 40 -15.74 18.09 16.85
C VAL A 40 -15.10 19.43 17.23
N PRO A 41 -13.81 19.47 17.60
CA PRO A 41 -13.11 20.71 17.90
C PRO A 41 -13.16 21.70 16.72
N THR A 42 -13.50 22.96 17.01
CA THR A 42 -13.62 24.03 16.00
C THR A 42 -12.31 24.76 15.72
N SER A 43 -11.22 24.42 16.42
CA SER A 43 -9.88 24.99 16.22
C SER A 43 -9.25 24.59 14.88
N ASP A 44 -9.75 23.52 14.28
CA ASP A 44 -9.04 22.74 13.26
C ASP A 44 -9.70 22.88 11.86
N GLY A 45 -10.26 24.06 11.56
CA GLY A 45 -10.98 24.36 10.30
C GLY A 45 -12.51 24.23 10.37
N PRO A 46 -13.23 24.40 9.24
CA PRO A 46 -14.69 24.42 9.22
C PRO A 46 -15.29 23.06 9.63
N ALA A 47 -16.30 23.10 10.49
CA ALA A 47 -17.04 21.91 10.91
C ALA A 47 -17.85 21.36 9.73
N SER A 48 -17.87 20.04 9.57
CA SER A 48 -18.64 19.34 8.54
C SER A 48 -19.11 17.98 9.03
N ALA A 49 -20.16 17.44 8.41
CA ALA A 49 -20.65 16.09 8.70
C ALA A 49 -19.54 15.05 8.46
N PHE A 50 -18.82 15.20 7.35
CA PHE A 50 -17.66 14.34 7.03
C PHE A 50 -16.59 14.34 8.13
N ARG A 51 -16.27 15.50 8.71
CA ARG A 51 -15.32 15.55 9.82
C ARG A 51 -15.87 14.89 11.07
N ALA A 52 -17.15 15.06 11.37
CA ALA A 52 -17.77 14.33 12.48
C ALA A 52 -17.70 12.81 12.27
N GLU A 53 -17.90 12.32 11.04
CA GLU A 53 -17.77 10.89 10.71
C GLU A 53 -16.35 10.38 10.97
N VAL A 54 -15.33 11.11 10.50
CA VAL A 54 -13.92 10.76 10.76
C VAL A 54 -13.62 10.74 12.26
N TRP A 55 -14.13 11.72 13.01
CA TRP A 55 -13.98 11.78 14.47
C TRP A 55 -14.66 10.60 15.19
N ALA A 56 -15.88 10.24 14.77
CA ALA A 56 -16.61 9.10 15.32
C ALA A 56 -15.83 7.79 15.10
N LEU A 57 -15.29 7.60 13.90
CA LEU A 57 -14.48 6.44 13.52
C LEU A 57 -13.15 6.37 14.28
N LEU A 58 -12.44 7.49 14.43
CA LEU A 58 -11.20 7.55 15.22
C LEU A 58 -11.44 7.16 16.68
N HIS A 59 -12.54 7.64 17.28
CA HIS A 59 -12.90 7.26 18.65
C HIS A 59 -13.30 5.79 18.77
N ALA A 60 -14.01 5.25 17.78
CA ALA A 60 -14.32 3.82 17.73
C ALA A 60 -13.05 2.96 17.66
N VAL A 61 -12.08 3.32 16.81
CA VAL A 61 -10.79 2.63 16.69
C VAL A 61 -9.97 2.76 17.97
N ALA A 62 -9.92 3.95 18.57
CA ALA A 62 -9.21 4.17 19.84
C ALA A 62 -9.83 3.35 20.99
N TYR A 63 -11.16 3.29 21.07
CA TYR A 63 -11.87 2.48 22.07
C TYR A 63 -11.52 0.99 21.94
N VAL A 64 -11.49 0.49 20.71
CA VAL A 64 -11.09 -0.90 20.40
C VAL A 64 -9.68 -1.20 20.90
N ALA A 65 -8.73 -0.33 20.53
CA ALA A 65 -7.33 -0.50 20.88
C ALA A 65 -7.11 -0.44 22.40
N ALA A 66 -7.71 0.56 23.07
CA ALA A 66 -7.55 0.78 24.50
C ALA A 66 -8.13 -0.36 25.36
N ASN A 67 -9.18 -1.02 24.91
CA ASN A 67 -9.82 -2.10 25.65
C ASN A 67 -9.33 -3.49 25.24
N GLY A 68 -8.28 -3.58 24.39
CA GLY A 68 -7.76 -4.84 23.89
C GLY A 68 -8.85 -5.70 23.22
N ILE A 69 -9.84 -5.07 22.60
CA ILE A 69 -11.02 -5.77 22.07
C ILE A 69 -10.56 -6.62 20.90
N MET A 70 -10.77 -7.93 21.04
CA MET A 70 -10.16 -8.83 20.08
C MET A 70 -10.89 -8.87 18.74
N ARG A 71 -12.21 -8.69 18.74
CA ARG A 71 -13.00 -8.67 17.52
C ARG A 71 -14.12 -7.65 17.60
N ALA A 72 -14.02 -6.56 16.85
CA ALA A 72 -15.17 -5.69 16.63
C ALA A 72 -15.38 -5.40 15.16
N THR A 73 -16.62 -5.03 14.87
CA THR A 73 -17.05 -4.57 13.57
C THR A 73 -17.40 -3.10 13.71
N ILE A 74 -16.83 -2.21 12.92
CA ILE A 74 -17.22 -0.80 12.92
C ILE A 74 -18.11 -0.57 11.69
N ALA A 75 -19.29 -0.03 11.92
CA ALA A 75 -20.28 0.30 10.91
C ALA A 75 -20.45 1.82 10.86
N SER A 76 -20.23 2.40 9.69
CA SER A 76 -20.49 3.80 9.35
C SER A 76 -21.24 3.83 8.03
N ASP A 77 -22.09 4.84 7.85
CA ASP A 77 -22.78 5.12 6.60
C ASP A 77 -21.92 5.97 5.63
N CYS A 78 -20.76 6.45 6.08
CA CYS A 78 -19.84 7.26 5.29
C CYS A 78 -18.62 6.45 4.82
N GLN A 79 -18.73 5.84 3.62
CA GLN A 79 -17.64 5.05 3.03
C GLN A 79 -16.34 5.85 2.87
N SER A 80 -16.42 7.11 2.47
CA SER A 80 -15.24 7.97 2.33
C SER A 80 -14.51 8.21 3.66
N ALA A 81 -15.23 8.28 4.79
CA ALA A 81 -14.61 8.44 6.10
C ALA A 81 -13.95 7.12 6.55
N LEU A 82 -14.57 5.97 6.27
CA LEU A 82 -13.94 4.66 6.45
C LEU A 82 -12.65 4.55 5.65
N ASP A 83 -12.68 4.95 4.37
CA ASP A 83 -11.51 4.87 3.51
C ASP A 83 -10.35 5.72 4.02
N ILE A 84 -10.62 6.91 4.61
CA ILE A 84 -9.58 7.74 5.22
C ILE A 84 -9.05 7.13 6.52
N VAL A 85 -9.92 6.75 7.45
CA VAL A 85 -9.50 6.24 8.78
C VAL A 85 -8.74 4.92 8.65
N PHE A 86 -9.10 4.08 7.68
CA PHE A 86 -8.42 2.81 7.40
C PHE A 86 -7.31 2.92 6.35
N GLY A 87 -6.95 4.15 5.94
CA GLY A 87 -5.80 4.42 5.08
C GLY A 87 -5.92 3.89 3.64
N VAL A 88 -7.14 3.66 3.17
CA VAL A 88 -7.50 3.29 1.79
C VAL A 88 -7.52 4.53 0.88
N ALA A 89 -7.94 5.68 1.40
CA ALA A 89 -7.93 6.97 0.71
C ALA A 89 -7.04 7.98 1.46
N ARG A 90 -6.46 8.93 0.70
CA ARG A 90 -5.73 10.08 1.25
C ARG A 90 -6.51 11.35 0.93
N CYS A 91 -6.58 12.31 1.87
CA CYS A 91 -7.06 13.66 1.55
C CYS A 91 -6.15 14.31 0.49
N ASP A 92 -6.76 15.05 -0.44
CA ASP A 92 -6.04 15.96 -1.32
C ASP A 92 -5.27 16.98 -0.45
N PRO A 93 -3.98 17.24 -0.69
CA PRO A 93 -3.21 18.23 0.08
C PRO A 93 -3.75 19.66 -0.04
N SER A 94 -4.64 19.94 -0.99
CA SER A 94 -5.38 21.20 -1.07
C SER A 94 -6.60 21.27 -0.12
N ASP A 95 -7.12 20.12 0.31
CA ASP A 95 -8.13 20.01 1.35
C ASP A 95 -7.44 20.08 2.71
N LYS A 96 -7.53 21.25 3.33
CA LYS A 96 -6.89 21.56 4.61
C LYS A 96 -7.47 20.69 5.73
N ALA A 97 -6.92 19.49 5.90
CA ALA A 97 -6.88 18.78 7.17
C ALA A 97 -5.42 18.66 7.69
N PRO A 98 -4.65 19.77 7.78
CA PRO A 98 -3.28 19.75 8.31
C PRO A 98 -3.25 19.22 9.75
N ASP A 99 -4.38 19.27 10.44
CA ASP A 99 -4.51 18.95 11.85
C ASP A 99 -4.55 17.44 12.12
N LEU A 100 -5.10 16.61 11.23
CA LEU A 100 -5.05 15.15 11.42
C LEU A 100 -3.61 14.63 11.28
N LEU A 101 -2.87 15.14 10.30
CA LEU A 101 -1.46 14.82 10.10
C LEU A 101 -0.60 15.41 11.23
N ALA A 102 -0.93 16.60 11.74
CA ALA A 102 -0.26 17.19 12.90
C ALA A 102 -0.54 16.41 14.19
N CYS A 103 -1.78 15.96 14.42
CA CYS A 103 -2.16 15.14 15.58
C CYS A 103 -1.54 13.73 15.55
N ILE A 104 -1.31 13.17 14.35
CA ILE A 104 -0.56 11.93 14.19
C ILE A 104 0.94 12.21 14.45
N ALA A 105 1.47 13.32 13.94
CA ALA A 105 2.89 13.66 14.05
C ALA A 105 3.33 14.11 15.44
N ASP A 106 2.47 14.76 16.23
CA ASP A 106 2.77 15.24 17.59
C ASP A 106 2.44 14.23 18.70
N GLY A 107 1.91 13.06 18.32
CA GLY A 107 1.50 12.01 19.25
C GLY A 107 0.19 12.33 20.00
N THR A 108 -0.60 13.31 19.57
CA THR A 108 -1.93 13.61 20.13
C THR A 108 -2.89 12.44 19.93
N VAL A 109 -2.81 11.72 18.81
CA VAL A 109 -3.56 10.47 18.60
C VAL A 109 -3.16 9.39 19.61
N GLU A 110 -1.88 9.33 19.98
CA GLU A 110 -1.36 8.44 21.02
C GLU A 110 -1.66 8.94 22.44
N ARG A 111 -2.10 10.19 22.62
CA ARG A 111 -2.45 10.79 23.93
C ARG A 111 -3.96 10.98 24.12
N LEU A 112 -4.77 10.79 23.07
CA LEU A 112 -6.22 10.93 23.09
C LEU A 112 -6.88 10.04 24.16
N TRP A 113 -6.26 8.91 24.51
CA TRP A 113 -6.72 8.05 25.62
C TRP A 113 -6.49 8.67 27.02
N MET A 114 -5.57 9.62 27.18
CA MET A 114 -5.31 10.27 28.47
C MET A 114 -6.33 11.39 28.80
N ILE A 115 -7.01 11.95 27.80
CA ILE A 115 -7.83 13.17 27.97
C ILE A 115 -9.27 12.86 28.41
N HIS A 116 -9.71 11.60 28.43
CA HIS A 116 -11.10 11.23 28.75
C HIS A 116 -11.25 10.22 29.90
N ALA A 117 -10.30 10.18 30.82
CA ALA A 117 -10.42 9.38 32.05
C ALA A 117 -11.32 10.04 33.12
N HIS A 118 -11.72 11.31 32.98
CA HIS A 118 -12.47 12.02 34.01
C HIS A 118 -13.54 12.95 33.42
N GLN A 119 -14.66 12.39 32.97
CA GLN A 119 -16.02 12.95 33.09
C GLN A 119 -17.02 12.05 32.33
N CYS A 120 -17.64 11.12 33.05
CA CYS A 120 -18.88 10.49 32.58
C CYS A 120 -19.99 11.54 32.62
N MET A 121 -20.42 12.06 31.46
CA MET A 121 -21.70 12.75 31.35
C MET A 121 -22.83 11.73 31.53
N PRO A 122 -23.77 11.91 32.48
CA PRO A 122 -24.94 11.05 32.60
C PRO A 122 -25.98 11.50 31.58
N ALA A 123 -25.81 11.12 30.32
CA ALA A 123 -26.86 11.29 29.32
C ALA A 123 -27.89 10.16 29.49
N GLN A 124 -29.01 10.46 30.17
CA GLN A 124 -30.18 9.57 30.18
C GLN A 124 -30.70 9.40 28.75
N LEU A 125 -30.77 8.14 28.29
CA LEU A 125 -31.34 7.76 27.01
C LEU A 125 -32.88 7.73 27.08
N PRO A 126 -33.59 7.93 25.96
CA PRO A 126 -35.03 7.67 25.89
C PRO A 126 -35.35 6.21 26.22
N HIS A 127 -36.58 5.93 26.65
CA HIS A 127 -37.00 4.57 26.99
C HIS A 127 -37.18 3.74 25.71
N LEU A 128 -36.52 2.58 25.64
CA LEU A 128 -36.77 1.58 24.60
C LEU A 128 -38.10 0.89 24.91
N GLY A 129 -39.01 0.81 23.95
CA GLY A 129 -40.28 0.10 24.12
C GLY A 129 -40.08 -1.42 24.10
N ASP A 130 -41.08 -2.17 24.58
CA ASP A 130 -41.04 -3.64 24.64
C ASP A 130 -40.97 -4.33 23.26
N SER A 131 -41.24 -3.58 22.19
CA SER A 131 -41.04 -4.01 20.79
C SER A 131 -39.62 -3.79 20.26
N GLY A 132 -38.72 -3.17 21.04
CA GLY A 132 -37.37 -2.80 20.60
C GLY A 132 -37.29 -1.53 19.75
N GLU A 133 -38.39 -0.77 19.67
CA GLU A 133 -38.46 0.48 18.89
C GLU A 133 -38.29 1.71 19.77
N TRP A 134 -37.65 2.75 19.21
CA TRP A 134 -37.55 4.07 19.82
C TRP A 134 -38.81 4.87 19.48
N GLY A 135 -39.67 5.16 20.46
CA GLY A 135 -40.87 5.95 20.25
C GLY A 135 -40.55 7.42 19.99
N LEU A 136 -40.29 7.82 18.74
CA LEU A 136 -40.32 9.23 18.32
C LEU A 136 -41.08 9.40 16.98
N PRO A 137 -41.91 10.45 16.81
CA PRO A 137 -43.00 10.45 15.83
C PRO A 137 -42.65 10.99 14.43
N SER A 138 -41.40 10.88 13.96
CA SER A 138 -41.02 11.56 12.69
C SER A 138 -39.94 10.89 11.83
N CYS A 139 -39.55 9.65 12.11
CA CYS A 139 -38.57 8.93 11.28
C CYS A 139 -39.23 8.03 10.23
N ASN A 140 -40.08 8.59 9.36
CA ASN A 140 -40.45 7.93 8.10
C ASN A 140 -39.36 8.17 7.05
N LEU A 141 -38.14 7.69 7.33
CA LEU A 141 -37.10 7.57 6.31
C LEU A 141 -37.16 6.17 5.74
N SER A 142 -37.44 6.07 4.44
CA SER A 142 -37.32 4.80 3.72
C SER A 142 -35.89 4.27 3.84
N PRO A 143 -35.68 2.96 4.04
CA PRO A 143 -34.36 2.40 4.23
C PRO A 143 -33.58 2.48 2.92
N ALA A 144 -32.81 3.55 2.76
CA ALA A 144 -31.88 3.73 1.68
C ALA A 144 -30.51 3.94 2.31
N THR A 145 -29.77 2.85 2.51
CA THR A 145 -28.31 2.70 2.34
C THR A 145 -27.87 1.44 3.10
N ARG A 146 -27.15 0.53 2.44
CA ARG A 146 -26.52 -0.62 3.11
C ARG A 146 -25.37 -0.10 3.96
N ALA A 147 -25.46 -0.25 5.28
CA ALA A 147 -24.34 0.00 6.18
C ALA A 147 -23.18 -0.95 5.83
N THR A 148 -22.01 -0.40 5.50
CA THR A 148 -20.78 -1.19 5.30
C THR A 148 -20.19 -1.50 6.68
N SER A 149 -19.79 -2.75 6.91
CA SER A 149 -19.31 -3.19 8.22
C SER A 149 -17.89 -3.76 8.08
N VAL A 150 -16.96 -3.30 8.93
CA VAL A 150 -15.55 -3.73 8.89
C VAL A 150 -15.22 -4.47 10.17
N SER A 151 -15.10 -5.81 10.11
CA SER A 151 -14.68 -6.65 11.24
C SER A 151 -13.14 -6.76 11.33
N PHE A 152 -12.55 -6.57 12.51
CA PHE A 152 -11.17 -6.94 12.83
C PHE A 152 -11.15 -8.12 13.79
N CYS A 153 -10.11 -8.96 13.74
CA CYS A 153 -9.82 -10.06 14.67
C CYS A 153 -8.35 -9.89 15.12
N THR A 154 -8.07 -9.92 16.42
CA THR A 154 -6.73 -9.77 17.01
C THR A 154 -6.18 -11.09 17.56
N GLN A 155 -6.83 -12.23 17.27
CA GLN A 155 -6.03 -13.44 17.27
C GLN A 155 -4.89 -13.15 16.27
N PRO A 156 -3.60 -13.29 16.65
CA PRO A 156 -2.62 -13.53 15.62
C PRO A 156 -3.26 -14.66 14.81
N PRO A 157 -3.44 -14.53 13.49
CA PRO A 157 -3.89 -15.67 12.72
C PRO A 157 -3.03 -16.84 13.19
N GLU A 158 -3.63 -18.04 13.38
CA GLU A 158 -2.79 -19.24 13.41
C GLU A 158 -1.71 -19.00 12.38
N CYS A 159 -0.44 -19.05 12.80
CA CYS A 159 0.66 -18.61 11.96
C CYS A 159 0.68 -19.57 10.77
N GLU A 160 -0.12 -19.25 9.76
CA GLU A 160 -0.22 -19.99 8.53
C GLU A 160 1.16 -19.77 7.95
N GLN A 161 1.96 -20.83 7.96
CA GLN A 161 3.27 -20.78 7.35
C GLN A 161 3.05 -20.64 5.85
N TRP A 162 3.13 -19.40 5.38
CA TRP A 162 3.07 -19.09 3.97
C TRP A 162 4.42 -19.42 3.35
N GLN A 163 4.39 -20.21 2.28
CA GLN A 163 5.54 -20.36 1.41
C GLN A 163 5.30 -19.56 0.14
N LEU A 164 6.12 -18.53 -0.09
CA LEU A 164 6.20 -17.82 -1.35
C LEU A 164 7.12 -18.61 -2.29
N ALA A 165 6.58 -19.08 -3.40
CA ALA A 165 7.33 -19.83 -4.40
C ALA A 165 6.93 -19.30 -5.78
N LEU A 166 7.72 -18.37 -6.29
CA LEU A 166 7.36 -17.59 -7.47
C LEU A 166 8.60 -17.14 -8.24
N ASN A 167 8.49 -17.08 -9.57
CA ASN A 167 9.57 -16.59 -10.43
C ASN A 167 9.40 -15.10 -10.67
N LEU A 168 10.44 -14.33 -10.34
CA LEU A 168 10.55 -12.90 -10.57
C LEU A 168 11.48 -12.61 -11.75
N ILE A 169 11.13 -11.66 -12.61
CA ILE A 169 11.99 -11.24 -13.72
C ILE A 169 12.07 -9.71 -13.76
N THR A 170 13.29 -9.17 -13.85
CA THR A 170 13.51 -7.78 -14.26
C THR A 170 14.09 -7.75 -15.67
N TYR A 171 13.67 -6.80 -16.50
CA TYR A 171 14.17 -6.71 -17.88
C TYR A 171 14.08 -5.29 -18.45
N ASN A 172 15.24 -4.68 -18.73
CA ASN A 172 15.31 -3.50 -19.58
C ASN A 172 15.10 -3.94 -21.05
N CYS A 173 13.91 -3.66 -21.57
CA CYS A 173 13.50 -4.16 -22.88
C CYS A 173 13.98 -3.28 -24.05
N LEU A 174 14.55 -2.11 -23.78
CA LEU A 174 14.88 -1.02 -24.72
C LEU A 174 13.67 -0.47 -25.51
N SER A 175 12.66 -1.28 -25.80
CA SER A 175 11.32 -0.90 -26.19
C SER A 175 10.35 -2.09 -26.12
N ALA A 176 9.15 -1.84 -25.61
CA ALA A 176 8.01 -2.76 -25.64
C ALA A 176 6.75 -2.11 -26.24
N ARG A 177 6.91 -1.08 -27.09
CA ARG A 177 5.78 -0.29 -27.64
C ARG A 177 4.86 -1.11 -28.55
N SER A 178 5.42 -2.00 -29.35
CA SER A 178 4.64 -2.69 -30.38
C SER A 178 3.78 -3.80 -29.78
N ARG A 179 2.58 -4.00 -30.34
CA ARG A 179 1.70 -5.12 -29.94
C ARG A 179 2.38 -6.48 -30.08
N ALA A 180 3.19 -6.66 -31.14
CA ALA A 180 3.95 -7.88 -31.35
C ALA A 180 5.00 -8.10 -30.25
N ALA A 181 5.73 -7.05 -29.84
CA ALA A 181 6.67 -7.14 -28.73
C ALA A 181 5.97 -7.49 -27.40
N LYS A 182 4.83 -6.84 -27.09
CA LYS A 182 4.03 -7.18 -25.91
C LYS A 182 3.54 -8.63 -25.92
N ALA A 183 3.12 -9.15 -27.07
CA ALA A 183 2.69 -10.55 -27.22
C ALA A 183 3.85 -11.54 -27.02
N LEU A 184 5.03 -11.24 -27.54
CA LEU A 184 6.23 -12.07 -27.32
C LEU A 184 6.68 -12.06 -25.85
N LEU A 185 6.62 -10.89 -25.20
CA LEU A 185 6.89 -10.76 -23.76
C LEU A 185 5.90 -11.60 -22.94
N ASP A 186 4.60 -11.48 -23.22
CA ASP A 186 3.56 -12.27 -22.57
C ASP A 186 3.84 -13.78 -22.67
N GLN A 187 4.06 -14.28 -23.90
CA GLN A 187 4.34 -15.70 -24.13
C GLN A 187 5.64 -16.15 -23.45
N GLY A 188 6.71 -15.35 -23.54
CA GLY A 188 8.00 -15.67 -22.94
C GLY A 188 7.95 -15.73 -21.43
N LEU A 189 7.32 -14.73 -20.79
CA LEU A 189 7.11 -14.68 -19.35
C LEU A 189 6.24 -15.84 -18.88
N HIS A 190 5.16 -16.14 -19.60
CA HIS A 190 4.27 -17.25 -19.29
C HIS A 190 4.98 -18.60 -19.39
N HIS A 191 5.75 -18.82 -20.46
CA HIS A 191 6.54 -20.04 -20.64
C HIS A 191 7.57 -20.24 -19.52
N ARG A 192 8.13 -19.14 -18.98
CA ARG A 192 9.04 -19.17 -17.82
C ARG A 192 8.32 -19.21 -16.47
N GLN A 193 7.00 -19.36 -16.46
CA GLN A 193 6.18 -19.35 -15.25
C GLN A 193 6.47 -18.12 -14.38
N CYS A 194 6.67 -16.95 -15.02
CA CYS A 194 6.97 -15.71 -14.33
C CYS A 194 5.72 -15.17 -13.64
N ALA A 195 5.75 -15.10 -12.32
CA ALA A 195 4.63 -14.62 -11.51
C ALA A 195 4.53 -13.09 -11.55
N LEU A 196 5.68 -12.42 -11.54
CA LEU A 196 5.81 -10.96 -11.52
C LEU A 196 7.03 -10.54 -12.33
N ALA A 197 6.84 -9.61 -13.27
CA ALA A 197 7.94 -9.00 -13.99
C ALA A 197 7.93 -7.47 -13.89
N GLY A 198 9.13 -6.90 -13.80
CA GLY A 198 9.37 -5.46 -13.82
C GLY A 198 10.18 -5.10 -15.06
N LEU A 199 9.61 -4.27 -15.93
CA LEU A 199 10.24 -3.90 -17.20
C LEU A 199 10.61 -2.42 -17.21
N GLN A 200 11.81 -2.13 -17.69
CA GLN A 200 12.35 -0.78 -17.88
C GLN A 200 12.49 -0.45 -19.37
N GLU A 201 12.57 0.84 -19.68
CA GLU A 201 12.61 1.38 -21.05
C GLU A 201 11.55 0.79 -21.99
N THR A 202 10.31 0.67 -21.52
CA THR A 202 9.23 0.17 -22.38
C THR A 202 8.93 1.12 -23.53
N ARG A 203 9.26 2.41 -23.34
CA ARG A 203 9.00 3.53 -24.26
C ARG A 203 7.53 3.67 -24.64
N ASP A 204 6.66 3.03 -23.87
CA ASP A 204 5.23 3.02 -24.11
C ASP A 204 4.61 4.36 -23.71
N LEU A 205 3.68 4.87 -24.50
CA LEU A 205 2.95 6.10 -24.16
C LEU A 205 1.76 5.81 -23.25
N GLU A 206 1.33 4.55 -23.20
CA GLU A 206 0.16 4.16 -22.44
C GLU A 206 0.47 4.12 -20.94
N GLU A 207 -0.44 4.68 -20.15
CA GLU A 207 -0.39 4.69 -18.68
C GLU A 207 -1.56 3.88 -18.11
N GLY A 208 -1.42 3.47 -16.84
CA GLY A 208 -2.48 2.77 -16.11
C GLY A 208 -2.45 1.25 -16.29
N VAL A 209 -3.58 0.60 -16.05
CA VAL A 209 -3.68 -0.88 -16.01
C VAL A 209 -4.29 -1.42 -17.29
N GLN A 210 -3.49 -2.20 -18.01
CA GLN A 210 -3.86 -2.94 -19.20
C GLN A 210 -3.93 -4.43 -18.92
N THR A 211 -4.34 -5.18 -19.93
CA THR A 211 -4.31 -6.63 -19.86
C THR A 211 -3.81 -7.24 -21.15
N THR A 212 -2.99 -8.26 -21.01
CA THR A 212 -2.61 -9.19 -22.08
C THR A 212 -3.37 -10.50 -21.89
N GLU A 213 -2.97 -11.58 -22.55
CA GLU A 213 -3.59 -12.90 -22.34
C GLU A 213 -3.37 -13.37 -20.90
N HIS A 214 -2.10 -13.40 -20.44
CA HIS A 214 -1.73 -14.01 -19.17
C HIS A 214 -1.47 -13.02 -18.03
N TYR A 215 -1.35 -11.72 -18.31
CA TYR A 215 -0.91 -10.71 -17.33
C TYR A 215 -1.85 -9.49 -17.22
N TRP A 216 -1.89 -8.90 -16.03
CA TRP A 216 -2.24 -7.49 -15.87
C TRP A 216 -0.96 -6.67 -15.99
N VAL A 217 -0.98 -5.62 -16.82
CA VAL A 217 0.19 -4.80 -17.13
C VAL A 217 -0.06 -3.38 -16.69
N VAL A 218 0.66 -2.94 -15.65
CA VAL A 218 0.57 -1.58 -15.12
C VAL A 218 1.71 -0.75 -15.69
N SER A 219 1.43 0.43 -16.24
CA SER A 219 2.41 1.25 -16.99
C SER A 219 2.50 2.68 -16.46
N SER A 220 3.71 3.27 -16.49
CA SER A 220 3.97 4.67 -16.08
C SER A 220 4.20 5.66 -17.22
N GLY A 221 4.10 5.23 -18.48
CA GLY A 221 4.32 6.10 -19.66
C GLY A 221 5.78 6.53 -19.84
N CYS A 222 6.20 6.77 -21.07
CA CYS A 222 7.47 7.41 -21.40
C CYS A 222 7.35 8.93 -21.40
N ASP A 223 8.48 9.63 -21.38
CA ASP A 223 8.48 11.08 -21.46
C ASP A 223 8.11 11.60 -22.87
N LYS A 224 8.05 12.94 -23.01
CA LYS A 224 7.70 13.59 -24.28
C LYS A 224 8.68 13.30 -25.43
N SER A 225 9.91 12.88 -25.12
CA SER A 225 10.91 12.46 -26.10
C SER A 225 10.79 10.99 -26.49
N GLY A 226 9.90 10.24 -25.83
CA GLY A 226 9.75 8.79 -26.00
C GLY A 226 10.74 7.97 -25.18
N ALA A 227 11.43 8.58 -24.21
CA ALA A 227 12.41 7.92 -23.36
C ALA A 227 11.79 7.44 -22.03
N GLY A 228 12.35 6.36 -21.46
CA GLY A 228 11.83 5.74 -20.25
C GLY A 228 10.60 4.87 -20.49
N GLY A 229 9.69 4.85 -19.53
CA GLY A 229 8.57 3.93 -19.42
C GLY A 229 8.93 2.71 -18.56
N CYS A 230 8.14 2.50 -17.51
CA CYS A 230 8.22 1.31 -16.67
C CYS A 230 6.91 0.52 -16.74
N GLN A 231 7.02 -0.81 -16.60
CA GLN A 231 5.85 -1.69 -16.53
C GLN A 231 5.98 -2.73 -15.42
N VAL A 232 4.87 -3.02 -14.75
CA VAL A 232 4.71 -4.17 -13.85
C VAL A 232 3.75 -5.17 -14.48
N TRP A 233 4.21 -6.40 -14.68
CA TRP A 233 3.44 -7.49 -15.26
C TRP A 233 3.10 -8.50 -14.16
N ILE A 234 1.82 -8.60 -13.81
CA ILE A 234 1.31 -9.44 -12.71
C ILE A 234 0.55 -10.61 -13.32
N SER A 235 1.00 -11.84 -13.07
CA SER A 235 0.35 -13.03 -13.62
C SER A 235 -1.07 -13.18 -13.09
N LYS A 236 -2.02 -13.48 -14.00
CA LYS A 236 -3.41 -13.77 -13.64
C LYS A 236 -3.64 -15.19 -13.16
N CYS A 237 -2.76 -16.11 -13.57
CA CYS A 237 -3.04 -17.54 -13.52
C CYS A 237 -2.11 -18.28 -12.56
N LEU A 238 -0.91 -17.73 -12.31
CA LEU A 238 0.09 -18.41 -11.49
C LEU A 238 -0.18 -18.20 -10.00
N PRO A 239 -0.08 -19.24 -9.18
CA PRO A 239 -0.11 -19.11 -7.73
C PRO A 239 1.20 -18.44 -7.26
N TRP A 240 1.08 -17.49 -6.34
CA TRP A 240 2.22 -16.78 -5.75
C TRP A 240 2.63 -17.37 -4.41
N ALA A 241 1.64 -17.78 -3.62
CA ALA A 241 1.84 -18.33 -2.30
C ALA A 241 0.98 -19.57 -2.11
N ARG A 242 1.40 -20.41 -1.17
CA ARG A 242 0.62 -21.54 -0.68
C ARG A 242 0.49 -21.47 0.84
N ALA A 243 -0.73 -21.66 1.35
CA ALA A 243 -0.99 -22.04 2.74
C ALA A 243 -1.71 -23.39 2.74
N GLY A 244 -1.03 -24.44 3.21
CA GLY A 244 -1.53 -25.81 3.11
C GLY A 244 -1.77 -26.22 1.64
N GLU A 245 -3.02 -26.52 1.31
CA GLU A 245 -3.45 -26.84 -0.06
C GLU A 245 -3.98 -25.61 -0.83
N GLN A 246 -4.20 -24.48 -0.15
CA GLN A 246 -4.75 -23.29 -0.78
C GLN A 246 -3.67 -22.50 -1.52
N MET A 247 -3.85 -22.40 -2.83
CA MET A 247 -3.07 -21.53 -3.70
C MET A 247 -3.63 -20.11 -3.65
N MET A 248 -2.75 -19.13 -3.50
CA MET A 248 -3.11 -17.72 -3.56
C MET A 248 -2.68 -17.07 -4.85
N GLN A 249 -3.55 -16.25 -5.39
CA GLN A 249 -3.32 -15.46 -6.59
C GLN A 249 -3.50 -13.97 -6.29
N PRO A 250 -2.90 -13.07 -7.09
CA PRO A 250 -3.09 -11.65 -6.92
C PRO A 250 -4.53 -11.23 -7.20
N ALA A 251 -5.07 -10.35 -6.36
CA ALA A 251 -6.43 -9.83 -6.49
C ALA A 251 -6.44 -8.60 -7.40
N ARG A 252 -7.10 -8.68 -8.55
CA ARG A 252 -7.09 -7.60 -9.55
C ARG A 252 -7.59 -6.26 -9.00
N ASP A 253 -8.67 -6.30 -8.25
CA ASP A 253 -9.32 -5.15 -7.61
C ASP A 253 -8.43 -4.47 -6.55
N SER A 254 -7.38 -5.13 -6.10
CA SER A 254 -6.40 -4.55 -5.17
C SER A 254 -5.24 -3.81 -5.87
N ILE A 255 -5.09 -3.92 -7.20
CA ILE A 255 -3.98 -3.30 -7.94
C ILE A 255 -4.16 -1.78 -7.99
N CYS A 256 -3.22 -1.06 -7.43
CA CYS A 256 -3.21 0.41 -7.36
C CYS A 256 -1.82 0.97 -7.67
N VAL A 257 -1.76 2.06 -8.43
CA VAL A 257 -0.51 2.80 -8.69
C VAL A 257 -0.29 3.80 -7.56
N LEU A 258 0.79 3.63 -6.79
CA LEU A 258 1.19 4.57 -5.75
C LEU A 258 2.02 5.73 -6.33
N PHE A 259 2.89 5.42 -7.29
CA PHE A 259 3.78 6.39 -7.92
C PHE A 259 4.05 5.97 -9.36
N ALA A 260 4.08 6.94 -10.27
CA ALA A 260 4.43 6.73 -11.67
C ALA A 260 5.23 7.91 -12.21
N SER A 261 6.36 7.60 -12.83
CA SER A 261 7.15 8.48 -13.69
C SER A 261 7.81 7.63 -14.79
N PRO A 262 8.42 8.25 -15.81
CA PRO A 262 9.11 7.51 -16.86
C PRO A 262 10.26 6.61 -16.38
N GLN A 263 10.77 6.78 -15.16
CA GLN A 263 11.88 5.99 -14.62
C GLN A 263 11.54 5.24 -13.33
N LEU A 264 10.32 5.41 -12.79
CA LEU A 264 9.91 4.79 -11.54
C LEU A 264 8.41 4.50 -11.53
N LEU A 265 8.06 3.26 -11.25
CA LEU A 265 6.68 2.82 -11.06
C LEU A 265 6.58 2.02 -9.76
N ILE A 266 5.68 2.43 -8.87
CA ILE A 266 5.36 1.70 -7.64
C ILE A 266 3.89 1.26 -7.70
N VAL A 267 3.68 -0.05 -7.68
CA VAL A 267 2.35 -0.67 -7.73
C VAL A 267 2.11 -1.44 -6.44
N LEU A 268 1.00 -1.15 -5.78
CA LEU A 268 0.52 -1.87 -4.62
C LEU A 268 -0.54 -2.89 -5.05
N PHE A 269 -0.50 -4.08 -4.49
CA PHE A 269 -1.55 -5.08 -4.68
C PHE A 269 -1.52 -6.12 -3.56
N ARG A 270 -2.54 -6.97 -3.52
CA ARG A 270 -2.69 -8.04 -2.54
C ARG A 270 -2.60 -9.40 -3.20
N VAL A 271 -2.00 -10.33 -2.47
CA VAL A 271 -2.06 -11.76 -2.74
C VAL A 271 -2.61 -12.39 -1.46
N GLY A 272 -3.92 -12.60 -1.42
CA GLY A 272 -4.60 -12.95 -0.18
C GLY A 272 -4.44 -11.88 0.89
N THR A 273 -3.85 -12.25 2.03
CA THR A 273 -3.56 -11.33 3.15
C THR A 273 -2.22 -10.60 2.99
N LEU A 274 -1.36 -11.07 2.08
CA LEU A 274 -0.07 -10.42 1.80
C LEU A 274 -0.29 -9.12 1.03
N LYS A 275 0.30 -8.04 1.53
CA LYS A 275 0.33 -6.74 0.86
C LYS A 275 1.69 -6.60 0.19
N VAL A 276 1.72 -6.39 -1.12
CA VAL A 276 2.95 -6.29 -1.91
C VAL A 276 3.08 -4.89 -2.50
N ALA A 277 4.28 -4.32 -2.39
CA ALA A 277 4.68 -3.13 -3.10
C ALA A 277 5.75 -3.53 -4.12
N CYS A 278 5.37 -3.56 -5.40
CA CYS A 278 6.28 -3.79 -6.51
C CYS A 278 6.84 -2.47 -7.00
N VAL A 279 8.16 -2.32 -6.94
CA VAL A 279 8.90 -1.15 -7.37
C VAL A 279 9.65 -1.51 -8.63
N VAL A 280 9.43 -0.78 -9.72
CA VAL A 280 10.17 -0.91 -10.97
C VAL A 280 10.87 0.40 -11.23
N ALA A 281 12.19 0.36 -11.40
CA ALA A 281 12.99 1.57 -11.49
C ALA A 281 14.09 1.46 -12.55
N HIS A 282 14.46 2.58 -13.15
CA HIS A 282 15.56 2.71 -14.09
C HIS A 282 16.44 3.90 -13.71
N ALA A 283 17.60 3.60 -13.14
CA ALA A 283 18.55 4.62 -12.69
C ALA A 283 19.23 5.31 -13.89
N PRO A 284 19.66 6.57 -13.74
CA PRO A 284 20.52 7.24 -14.73
C PRO A 284 21.77 6.42 -15.03
N THR A 285 22.29 6.58 -16.25
CA THR A 285 23.54 5.91 -16.65
C THR A 285 24.69 6.32 -15.74
N SER A 286 25.71 5.46 -15.62
CA SER A 286 26.92 5.76 -14.84
C SER A 286 27.74 6.96 -15.36
N THR A 287 27.43 7.42 -16.58
CA THR A 287 28.02 8.62 -17.20
C THR A 287 27.23 9.90 -16.92
N ALA A 288 26.06 9.81 -16.27
CA ALA A 288 25.28 10.97 -15.89
C ALA A 288 26.04 11.83 -14.85
N PRO A 289 25.84 13.17 -14.83
CA PRO A 289 26.44 14.02 -13.82
C PRO A 289 26.04 13.59 -12.40
N GLN A 290 26.99 13.65 -11.46
CA GLN A 290 26.76 13.24 -10.06
C GLN A 290 25.49 13.84 -9.42
N PRO A 291 25.17 15.14 -9.59
CA PRO A 291 23.94 15.70 -9.00
C PRO A 291 22.64 15.07 -9.55
N VAL A 292 22.66 14.58 -10.79
CA VAL A 292 21.50 13.89 -11.40
C VAL A 292 21.34 12.50 -10.78
N ILE A 293 22.45 11.78 -10.58
CA ILE A 293 22.47 10.48 -9.91
C ILE A 293 21.95 10.64 -8.47
N ASP A 294 22.52 11.56 -7.71
CA ASP A 294 22.16 11.79 -6.30
C ASP A 294 20.68 12.15 -6.15
N GLN A 295 20.17 13.06 -7.00
CA GLN A 295 18.78 13.48 -6.96
C GLN A 295 17.83 12.31 -7.30
N TRP A 296 18.15 11.51 -8.32
CA TRP A 296 17.31 10.38 -8.69
C TRP A 296 17.22 9.32 -7.58
N TRP A 297 18.34 8.98 -6.94
CA TRP A 297 18.35 8.03 -5.83
C TRP A 297 17.62 8.56 -4.60
N LYS A 298 17.70 9.87 -4.35
CA LYS A 298 16.89 10.54 -3.32
C LYS A 298 15.41 10.44 -3.63
N ASP A 299 15.00 10.72 -4.87
CA ASP A 299 13.59 10.64 -5.29
C ASP A 299 13.04 9.21 -5.18
N LEU A 300 13.84 8.20 -5.58
CA LEU A 300 13.50 6.79 -5.42
C LEU A 300 13.26 6.44 -3.94
N ARG A 301 14.16 6.90 -3.06
CA ARG A 301 14.04 6.68 -1.61
C ARG A 301 12.78 7.33 -1.05
N GLU A 302 12.52 8.59 -1.40
CA GLU A 302 11.32 9.32 -0.95
C GLU A 302 10.02 8.65 -1.43
N ALA A 303 9.99 8.17 -2.67
CA ALA A 303 8.85 7.42 -3.19
C ALA A 303 8.61 6.11 -2.41
N ASN A 304 9.68 5.39 -2.04
CA ASN A 304 9.59 4.16 -1.26
C ASN A 304 9.16 4.38 0.20
N LEU A 305 9.48 5.54 0.78
CA LEU A 305 8.99 5.94 2.11
C LEU A 305 7.46 6.17 2.12
N ARG A 306 6.85 6.47 0.98
CA ARG A 306 5.39 6.65 0.86
C ARG A 306 4.62 5.33 0.80
N VAL A 307 5.30 4.19 0.66
CA VAL A 307 4.71 2.85 0.69
C VAL A 307 4.16 2.59 2.09
N PRO A 308 2.86 2.28 2.24
CA PRO A 308 2.26 2.07 3.56
C PRO A 308 2.93 0.95 4.36
N PRO A 309 3.00 1.05 5.69
CA PRO A 309 3.54 -0.01 6.55
C PRO A 309 2.89 -1.39 6.29
N GLY A 310 3.67 -2.45 6.48
CA GLY A 310 3.22 -3.83 6.31
C GLY A 310 3.18 -4.35 4.86
N HIS A 311 3.64 -3.56 3.87
CA HIS A 311 3.86 -4.07 2.51
C HIS A 311 5.23 -4.73 2.39
N ILE A 312 5.25 -5.94 1.83
CA ILE A 312 6.45 -6.62 1.34
C ILE A 312 6.93 -5.87 0.09
N ARG A 313 8.16 -5.38 0.12
CA ARG A 313 8.74 -4.63 -1.00
C ARG A 313 9.50 -5.59 -1.92
N ILE A 314 9.15 -5.59 -3.19
CA ILE A 314 9.90 -6.27 -4.25
C ILE A 314 10.37 -5.20 -5.21
N CYS A 315 11.68 -5.02 -5.36
CA CYS A 315 12.26 -4.03 -6.25
C CYS A 315 12.89 -4.70 -7.47
N MET A 316 12.53 -4.26 -8.67
CA MET A 316 13.05 -4.73 -9.95
C MET A 316 13.64 -3.54 -10.69
N ILE A 317 14.96 -3.46 -10.71
CA ILE A 317 15.66 -2.23 -11.03
C ILE A 317 16.77 -2.49 -12.05
N ASP A 318 16.79 -1.69 -13.12
CA ASP A 318 18.04 -1.41 -13.83
C ASP A 318 18.74 -0.30 -13.04
N ALA A 319 19.71 -0.67 -12.23
CA ALA A 319 20.35 0.24 -11.29
C ALA A 319 21.50 1.01 -11.94
N ASN A 320 21.89 0.67 -13.18
CA ASN A 320 23.12 1.16 -13.81
C ASN A 320 24.33 1.13 -12.84
N ALA A 321 24.32 0.15 -11.93
CA ALA A 321 25.23 0.00 -10.81
C ALA A 321 26.05 -1.26 -11.02
N SER A 322 27.37 -1.17 -10.83
CA SER A 322 28.26 -2.32 -10.92
C SER A 322 29.05 -2.46 -9.63
N PHE A 323 29.26 -3.71 -9.22
CA PHE A 323 30.04 -4.06 -8.05
C PHE A 323 31.27 -4.87 -8.45
N GLU A 324 32.29 -4.83 -7.60
CA GLU A 324 33.41 -5.74 -7.70
C GLU A 324 32.93 -7.17 -7.38
N SER A 325 33.30 -8.14 -8.22
CA SER A 325 32.89 -9.53 -8.03
C SER A 325 34.00 -10.30 -7.34
N HIS A 326 33.71 -10.88 -6.18
CA HIS A 326 34.62 -11.79 -5.49
C HIS A 326 34.25 -13.26 -5.77
N PRO A 327 35.22 -14.17 -5.92
CA PRO A 327 34.93 -15.60 -6.06
C PRO A 327 34.24 -16.20 -4.83
N ASP A 328 34.66 -15.77 -3.64
CA ASP A 328 34.25 -16.37 -2.36
C ASP A 328 32.98 -15.72 -1.77
N ASN A 329 32.55 -14.58 -2.31
CA ASN A 329 31.35 -13.89 -1.87
C ASN A 329 30.47 -13.49 -3.07
N PRO A 330 29.35 -14.20 -3.31
CA PRO A 330 28.42 -13.87 -4.40
C PRO A 330 27.46 -12.73 -4.02
N SER A 331 27.49 -12.24 -2.78
CA SER A 331 26.61 -11.18 -2.29
C SER A 331 26.87 -9.87 -3.04
N THR A 332 25.81 -9.30 -3.63
CA THR A 332 25.88 -7.98 -4.24
C THR A 332 25.93 -6.89 -3.17
N ILE A 333 25.23 -7.06 -2.05
CA ILE A 333 25.14 -6.03 -1.01
C ILE A 333 26.42 -5.89 -0.19
N GLU A 334 27.19 -6.98 -0.04
CA GLU A 334 28.47 -6.97 0.69
C GLU A 334 29.67 -6.65 -0.23
N ALA A 335 29.45 -6.58 -1.54
CA ALA A 335 30.51 -6.31 -2.48
C ALA A 335 30.91 -4.82 -2.50
N THR A 336 32.16 -4.56 -2.88
CA THR A 336 32.68 -3.20 -3.02
C THR A 336 31.98 -2.48 -4.18
N PRO A 337 31.37 -1.30 -3.94
CA PRO A 337 30.79 -0.48 -5.00
C PRO A 337 31.87 0.00 -5.99
N SER A 338 31.61 -0.10 -7.29
CA SER A 338 32.56 0.38 -8.32
C SER A 338 32.35 1.84 -8.76
N GLY A 339 31.33 2.52 -8.24
CA GLY A 339 31.01 3.91 -8.56
C GLY A 339 29.79 4.48 -7.84
N ALA A 340 29.35 5.66 -8.24
CA ALA A 340 28.26 6.41 -7.59
C ALA A 340 26.95 5.61 -7.50
N ASN A 341 26.45 5.10 -8.63
CA ASN A 341 25.20 4.31 -8.65
C ASN A 341 25.26 3.10 -7.71
N SER A 342 26.38 2.37 -7.67
CA SER A 342 26.51 1.22 -6.77
C SER A 342 26.55 1.61 -5.29
N SER A 343 27.15 2.76 -4.94
CA SER A 343 27.14 3.24 -3.55
C SER A 343 25.73 3.66 -3.12
N CYS A 344 25.02 4.40 -3.97
CA CYS A 344 23.64 4.79 -3.71
C CYS A 344 22.70 3.57 -3.66
N PHE A 345 22.88 2.61 -4.56
CA PHE A 345 22.08 1.38 -4.58
C PHE A 345 22.29 0.53 -3.33
N GLN A 346 23.55 0.36 -2.89
CA GLN A 346 23.87 -0.35 -1.65
C GLN A 346 23.19 0.32 -0.44
N ALA A 347 23.27 1.65 -0.34
CA ALA A 347 22.60 2.41 0.72
C ALA A 347 21.07 2.27 0.66
N PHE A 348 20.47 2.35 -0.54
CA PHE A 348 19.04 2.14 -0.73
C PHE A 348 18.59 0.74 -0.27
N CYS A 349 19.33 -0.30 -0.64
CA CYS A 349 19.05 -1.66 -0.19
C CYS A 349 19.16 -1.79 1.33
N GLN A 350 20.15 -1.17 1.97
CA GLN A 350 20.29 -1.17 3.43
C GLN A 350 19.12 -0.46 4.12
N ASP A 351 18.73 0.73 3.64
CA ASP A 351 17.64 1.54 4.20
C ASP A 351 16.29 0.80 4.23
N PHE A 352 16.03 -0.04 3.23
CA PHE A 352 14.77 -0.80 3.10
C PHE A 352 14.91 -2.28 3.41
N CYS A 353 16.06 -2.70 3.95
CA CYS A 353 16.40 -4.10 4.24
C CYS A 353 16.12 -5.03 3.03
N LEU A 354 16.64 -4.66 1.86
CA LEU A 354 16.49 -5.42 0.62
C LEU A 354 17.79 -6.14 0.27
N CYS A 355 17.67 -7.41 -0.07
CA CYS A 355 18.71 -8.26 -0.62
C CYS A 355 18.63 -8.27 -2.15
N PRO A 356 19.54 -7.59 -2.87
CA PRO A 356 19.62 -7.68 -4.32
C PRO A 356 20.12 -9.07 -4.78
N SER A 357 19.71 -9.47 -5.98
CA SER A 357 20.15 -10.72 -6.61
C SER A 357 21.67 -10.86 -6.63
N ALA A 358 22.15 -12.08 -6.40
CA ALA A 358 23.57 -12.41 -6.32
C ALA A 358 24.33 -12.12 -7.63
N GLN A 359 25.65 -11.94 -7.52
CA GLN A 359 26.53 -11.73 -8.67
C GLN A 359 26.90 -13.01 -9.41
N ARG A 360 26.58 -14.17 -8.84
CA ARG A 360 26.89 -15.50 -9.38
C ARG A 360 25.68 -16.42 -9.32
N ASP A 361 25.59 -17.35 -10.26
CA ASP A 361 24.59 -18.41 -10.22
C ASP A 361 24.93 -19.49 -9.17
N VAL A 362 24.03 -20.46 -9.01
CA VAL A 362 24.19 -21.59 -8.08
C VAL A 362 25.38 -22.50 -8.42
N SER A 363 25.91 -22.42 -9.64
CA SER A 363 27.11 -23.14 -10.08
C SER A 363 28.39 -22.30 -9.93
N GLY A 364 28.29 -21.08 -9.39
CA GLY A 364 29.40 -20.16 -9.18
C GLY A 364 29.80 -19.35 -10.41
N ASN A 365 29.08 -19.44 -11.53
CA ASN A 365 29.38 -18.65 -12.72
C ASN A 365 28.96 -17.20 -12.51
N ARG A 366 29.77 -16.25 -13.01
CA ARG A 366 29.45 -14.82 -12.95
C ARG A 366 28.25 -14.49 -13.82
N LEU A 367 27.31 -13.75 -13.26
CA LEU A 367 26.13 -13.26 -13.95
C LEU A 367 26.43 -11.91 -14.64
N PHE A 368 25.73 -11.68 -15.75
CA PHE A 368 25.75 -10.43 -16.51
C PHE A 368 24.33 -10.18 -17.02
N SER A 369 23.93 -8.91 -17.05
CA SER A 369 22.63 -8.49 -17.57
C SER A 369 22.75 -7.49 -18.72
N TRP A 370 23.92 -6.86 -18.87
CA TRP A 370 24.22 -5.89 -19.91
C TRP A 370 25.51 -6.22 -20.64
N THR A 371 25.51 -5.97 -21.95
CA THR A 371 26.70 -6.05 -22.81
C THR A 371 26.82 -4.76 -23.59
N SER A 372 28.03 -4.20 -23.65
CA SER A 372 28.30 -2.99 -24.44
C SER A 372 27.95 -3.19 -25.92
N PRO A 373 27.62 -2.12 -26.67
CA PRO A 373 27.28 -2.23 -28.10
C PRO A 373 28.35 -2.95 -28.95
N GLY A 374 29.63 -2.82 -28.60
CA GLY A 374 30.75 -3.52 -29.27
C GLY A 374 30.97 -4.97 -28.82
N GLY A 375 30.24 -5.47 -27.82
CA GLY A 375 30.37 -6.84 -27.30
C GLY A 375 31.53 -7.07 -26.32
N GLU A 376 32.40 -6.09 -26.12
CA GLU A 376 33.66 -6.22 -25.37
C GLU A 376 33.48 -6.24 -23.85
N LEU A 377 32.55 -5.42 -23.34
CA LEU A 377 32.31 -5.27 -21.91
C LEU A 377 30.98 -5.91 -21.52
N LYS A 378 30.99 -6.67 -20.42
CA LYS A 378 29.79 -7.22 -19.79
C LYS A 378 29.70 -6.77 -18.34
N ARG A 379 28.51 -6.38 -17.91
CA ARG A 379 28.22 -5.91 -16.56
C ARG A 379 26.94 -6.57 -16.06
N LEU A 380 26.84 -6.73 -14.75
CA LEU A 380 25.57 -6.97 -14.06
C LEU A 380 25.12 -5.60 -13.54
N ILE A 381 23.98 -5.13 -14.02
CA ILE A 381 23.40 -3.83 -13.64
C ILE A 381 21.90 -3.91 -13.34
N ASP A 382 21.26 -5.03 -13.66
CA ASP A 382 19.85 -5.29 -13.41
C ASP A 382 19.70 -6.22 -12.21
N TYR A 383 18.82 -5.85 -11.28
CA TYR A 383 18.67 -6.55 -10.01
C TYR A 383 17.20 -6.77 -9.67
N VAL A 384 16.92 -7.96 -9.12
CA VAL A 384 15.70 -8.21 -8.34
C VAL A 384 16.10 -8.15 -6.87
N CYS A 385 15.44 -7.30 -6.09
CA CYS A 385 15.69 -7.13 -4.67
C CYS A 385 14.45 -7.53 -3.88
N VAL A 386 14.66 -8.38 -2.89
CA VAL A 386 13.61 -8.91 -2.00
C VAL A 386 14.04 -8.72 -0.53
N PRO A 387 13.12 -8.70 0.45
CA PRO A 387 13.48 -8.51 1.85
C PRO A 387 14.36 -9.62 2.43
#